data_AF-A0A1I0YBX4-F1
#
_entry.id   AF-A0A1I0YBX4-F1
#
_cell.length_a   1.000
_cell.length_b   1.000
_cell.length_c   1.000
_cell.angle_alpha   90.00
_cell.angle_beta   90.00
_cell.angle_gamma   90.00
#
_symmetry.space_group_name_H-M   'P 1'
#
loop_
_entity.id
_entity.type
_entity.pdbx_description
1 polymer ?
#
loop_
_entity_poly.entity_id
_entity_poly.type
_entity_poly.pdbx_seq_one_letter_code
_entity_poly.pdbx_strand_id
1 'polypeptide(L)'
;MKITMKAILINETEEQKQIINSMMLVFCTAIRFSFKRLLENKRNALLSKLDKRQRKANYFKKFIDTNTVPPVTFGTKEMFIRRCKGLISKEEWTDCRNNRFYSRGDKSKNGNPNLRVIIKNEISYLEISTFEKTSTNRAIKIQVPIYLPQKLSKKTGKVNGINYKEIFLSHLASGETYQVKILKRNNKYYCHITFEMLKKEIIYTWHNGIIGIDTNPDGFALTMIDNKGNYKWHTYLKQHELSYARANRRENLCGELAKQVILIAKIYNCGIAIEDLKFKNDKDIHGKFARIKYQFIYCKLLTMLESACIREGIEIIKVKPQFTSKIGLYKYCHQYGMVVHNGASMVIARRSYNFKERVPKILKDKLVKDLDRFNKKNEWSKWNEINKNLKRKVGERPDLWLVNRKKILGVVS
;
A
#
# COMPACT_ATOMS: atom_id res chain seq x y z
N MET A 1 0.91 -6.51 1.83
CA MET A 1 0.57 -6.50 3.27
C MET A 1 1.22 -7.71 3.92
N LYS A 2 0.56 -8.51 4.74
CA LYS A 2 1.09 -9.51 5.68
C LYS A 2 2.04 -8.90 6.68
N ILE A 3 2.13 -9.64 7.75
CA ILE A 3 3.35 -9.86 8.51
C ILE A 3 3.35 -11.36 8.95
N THR A 4 4.35 -11.87 9.66
CA THR A 4 4.48 -13.30 10.03
C THR A 4 4.90 -13.45 11.52
N MET A 5 4.90 -14.67 12.12
CA MET A 5 4.92 -14.89 13.59
C MET A 5 5.77 -16.10 14.17
N LYS A 6 5.57 -16.56 15.45
CA LYS A 6 6.50 -17.42 16.30
C LYS A 6 5.81 -18.29 17.44
N ALA A 7 6.54 -19.23 18.14
CA ALA A 7 6.14 -20.26 19.21
C ALA A 7 7.13 -20.52 20.45
N ILE A 8 6.81 -21.31 21.52
CA ILE A 8 7.57 -21.52 22.84
C ILE A 8 7.95 -23.00 23.23
N LEU A 9 8.64 -23.19 24.38
CA LEU A 9 9.15 -24.43 25.02
C LEU A 9 8.28 -24.95 26.21
N ILE A 10 8.53 -26.20 26.68
CA ILE A 10 7.87 -26.87 27.82
C ILE A 10 8.66 -28.10 28.35
N ASN A 11 8.37 -28.50 29.61
CA ASN A 11 8.79 -29.71 30.35
C ASN A 11 10.20 -29.70 30.97
N GLU A 12 10.56 -28.60 31.60
CA GLU A 12 11.83 -28.38 32.28
C GLU A 12 11.87 -29.01 33.70
N THR A 13 12.95 -29.72 34.06
CA THR A 13 13.22 -30.19 35.45
C THR A 13 13.61 -29.03 36.38
N GLU A 14 13.63 -29.21 37.70
CA GLU A 14 14.04 -28.12 38.62
C GLU A 14 15.50 -27.68 38.42
N GLU A 15 16.40 -28.62 38.14
CA GLU A 15 17.79 -28.32 37.81
C GLU A 15 17.90 -27.57 36.46
N GLN A 16 17.14 -28.01 35.44
CA GLN A 16 17.03 -27.26 34.17
C GLN A 16 16.40 -25.88 34.36
N LYS A 17 15.42 -25.71 35.25
CA LYS A 17 14.86 -24.41 35.61
C LYS A 17 15.88 -23.54 36.32
N GLN A 18 16.71 -24.07 37.21
CA GLN A 18 17.80 -23.32 37.84
C GLN A 18 18.85 -22.89 36.82
N ILE A 19 19.25 -23.78 35.90
CA ILE A 19 20.15 -23.45 34.79
C ILE A 19 19.54 -22.39 33.88
N ILE A 20 18.27 -22.55 33.46
CA ILE A 20 17.55 -21.58 32.63
C ILE A 20 17.38 -20.25 33.37
N ASN A 21 17.08 -20.25 34.66
CA ASN A 21 16.95 -19.04 35.47
C ASN A 21 18.29 -18.34 35.71
N SER A 22 19.38 -19.09 35.89
CA SER A 22 20.75 -18.56 35.97
C SER A 22 21.18 -17.96 34.62
N MET A 23 21.00 -18.69 33.52
CA MET A 23 21.21 -18.18 32.17
C MET A 23 20.31 -16.99 31.87
N MET A 24 19.05 -16.98 32.32
CA MET A 24 18.15 -15.83 32.21
C MET A 24 18.57 -14.68 33.11
N LEU A 25 19.20 -14.91 34.28
CA LEU A 25 19.68 -13.84 35.15
C LEU A 25 20.92 -13.18 34.53
N VAL A 26 21.87 -13.97 34.05
CA VAL A 26 23.04 -13.51 33.29
C VAL A 26 22.60 -12.82 32.00
N PHE A 27 21.70 -13.42 31.21
CA PHE A 27 21.16 -12.84 29.99
C PHE A 27 20.27 -11.62 30.24
N CYS A 28 19.50 -11.57 31.32
CA CYS A 28 18.72 -10.37 31.69
C CYS A 28 19.61 -9.27 32.27
N THR A 29 20.74 -9.60 32.88
CA THR A 29 21.74 -8.61 33.32
C THR A 29 22.54 -8.09 32.14
N ALA A 30 22.92 -8.95 31.19
CA ALA A 30 23.46 -8.56 29.88
C ALA A 30 22.43 -7.80 29.02
N ILE A 31 21.13 -8.12 29.12
CA ILE A 31 20.06 -7.32 28.54
C ILE A 31 19.95 -5.98 29.26
N ARG A 32 19.93 -5.90 30.59
CA ARG A 32 19.89 -4.59 31.29
C ARG A 32 21.10 -3.73 30.95
N PHE A 33 22.29 -4.32 30.89
CA PHE A 33 23.53 -3.66 30.48
C PHE A 33 23.50 -3.20 29.01
N SER A 34 23.10 -4.08 28.08
CA SER A 34 22.94 -3.72 26.67
C SER A 34 21.73 -2.82 26.39
N PHE A 35 20.70 -2.82 27.24
CA PHE A 35 19.55 -1.92 27.20
C PHE A 35 19.91 -0.54 27.74
N LYS A 36 20.80 -0.46 28.74
CA LYS A 36 21.46 0.78 29.20
C LYS A 36 22.35 1.36 28.09
N ARG A 37 23.18 0.54 27.43
CA ARG A 37 23.93 0.94 26.21
C ARG A 37 23.04 1.23 24.99
N LEU A 38 21.86 0.61 24.87
CA LEU A 38 20.86 0.92 23.84
C LEU A 38 20.07 2.19 24.17
N LEU A 39 19.94 2.57 25.44
CA LEU A 39 19.39 3.85 25.88
C LEU A 39 20.39 4.97 25.62
N GLU A 40 21.69 4.75 25.87
CA GLU A 40 22.77 5.64 25.44
C GLU A 40 22.81 5.77 23.91
N ASN A 41 22.77 4.65 23.17
CA ASN A 41 22.70 4.69 21.70
C ASN A 41 21.38 5.31 21.19
N LYS A 42 20.24 5.16 21.88
CA LYS A 42 19.00 5.88 21.54
C LYS A 42 19.11 7.36 21.83
N ARG A 43 19.69 7.76 22.96
CA ARG A 43 19.93 9.17 23.31
C ARG A 43 20.88 9.79 22.29
N ASN A 44 21.99 9.14 21.97
CA ASN A 44 22.95 9.59 20.96
C ASN A 44 22.36 9.59 19.55
N ALA A 45 21.53 8.62 19.18
CA ALA A 45 20.80 8.63 17.90
C ALA A 45 19.70 9.69 17.84
N LEU A 46 19.02 9.99 18.95
CA LEU A 46 18.02 11.06 19.04
C LEU A 46 18.68 12.43 19.04
N LEU A 47 19.79 12.61 19.75
CA LEU A 47 20.63 13.81 19.73
C LEU A 47 21.23 14.02 18.33
N SER A 48 21.83 13.00 17.71
CA SER A 48 22.32 13.06 16.32
C SER A 48 21.20 13.36 15.31
N LYS A 49 19.98 12.82 15.52
CA LYS A 49 18.80 13.18 14.71
C LYS A 49 18.34 14.61 14.96
N LEU A 50 18.39 15.10 16.20
CA LEU A 50 18.00 16.45 16.59
C LEU A 50 18.99 17.46 16.04
N ASP A 51 20.29 17.25 16.24
CA ASP A 51 21.40 18.00 15.64
C ASP A 51 21.30 17.99 14.10
N LYS A 52 21.14 16.84 13.44
CA LYS A 52 20.94 16.78 11.98
C LYS A 52 19.69 17.55 11.51
N ARG A 53 18.62 17.57 12.32
CA ARG A 53 17.42 18.39 12.05
C ARG A 53 17.71 19.88 12.27
N GLN A 54 18.45 20.24 13.33
CA GLN A 54 18.82 21.60 13.66
C GLN A 54 19.76 22.19 12.62
N ARG A 55 20.82 21.49 12.22
CA ARG A 55 21.69 21.87 11.10
C ARG A 55 20.89 22.11 9.82
N LYS A 56 19.89 21.26 9.53
CA LYS A 56 19.03 21.40 8.34
C LYS A 56 18.03 22.55 8.47
N ALA A 57 17.51 22.82 9.67
CA ALA A 57 16.67 23.97 9.97
C ALA A 57 17.48 25.26 9.84
N ASN A 58 18.65 25.35 10.48
CA ASN A 58 19.58 26.49 10.39
C ASN A 58 20.04 26.73 8.94
N TYR A 59 20.32 25.67 8.17
CA TYR A 59 20.64 25.78 6.75
C TYR A 59 19.51 26.47 5.98
N PHE A 60 18.26 26.00 6.08
CA PHE A 60 17.13 26.65 5.40
C PHE A 60 16.79 28.04 5.98
N LYS A 61 16.94 28.23 7.29
CA LYS A 61 16.71 29.51 7.95
C LYS A 61 17.66 30.58 7.39
N LYS A 62 18.94 30.27 7.15
CA LYS A 62 19.87 31.18 6.47
C LYS A 62 19.33 31.68 5.11
N PHE A 63 18.67 30.83 4.33
CA PHE A 63 18.07 31.23 3.04
C PHE A 63 16.82 32.09 3.22
N ILE A 64 15.98 31.80 4.22
CA ILE A 64 14.82 32.65 4.58
C ILE A 64 15.31 34.03 5.06
N ASP A 65 16.22 34.07 6.03
CA ASP A 65 16.73 35.30 6.65
C ASP A 65 17.48 36.20 5.63
N THR A 66 18.09 35.63 4.59
CA THR A 66 18.77 36.37 3.51
C THR A 66 17.90 36.60 2.27
N ASN A 67 16.64 36.14 2.26
CA ASN A 67 15.74 36.12 1.11
C ASN A 67 16.37 35.50 -0.17
N THR A 68 17.18 34.45 0.00
CA THR A 68 17.81 33.69 -1.09
C THR A 68 17.24 32.27 -1.18
N VAL A 69 17.66 31.50 -2.19
CA VAL A 69 17.27 30.08 -2.34
C VAL A 69 18.49 29.17 -2.27
N PRO A 70 18.37 27.95 -1.69
CA PRO A 70 19.43 26.95 -1.73
C PRO A 70 19.88 26.66 -3.17
N PRO A 71 21.17 26.43 -3.45
CA PRO A 71 21.63 26.09 -4.79
C PRO A 71 21.00 24.77 -5.26
N VAL A 72 20.12 24.85 -6.27
CA VAL A 72 19.43 23.69 -6.86
C VAL A 72 20.15 23.23 -8.13
N THR A 73 20.81 22.08 -8.07
CA THR A 73 21.26 21.36 -9.26
C THR A 73 20.11 20.55 -9.84
N PHE A 74 19.44 21.11 -10.84
CA PHE A 74 18.49 20.36 -11.68
C PHE A 74 19.22 19.22 -12.42
N GLY A 75 18.55 18.09 -12.65
CA GLY A 75 19.14 16.88 -13.24
C GLY A 75 19.17 15.69 -12.27
N THR A 76 19.81 14.58 -12.65
CA THR A 76 20.03 13.44 -11.73
C THR A 76 21.37 13.58 -11.02
N LYS A 77 21.48 13.06 -9.78
CA LYS A 77 22.75 13.01 -9.03
C LYS A 77 23.86 12.32 -9.84
N GLU A 78 23.51 11.27 -10.57
CA GLU A 78 24.41 10.50 -11.43
C GLU A 78 24.99 11.36 -12.55
N MET A 79 24.13 12.06 -13.31
CA MET A 79 24.57 12.95 -14.40
C MET A 79 25.37 14.14 -13.88
N PHE A 80 25.04 14.67 -12.70
CA PHE A 80 25.83 15.72 -12.05
C PHE A 80 27.26 15.23 -11.73
N ILE A 81 27.39 14.03 -11.13
CA ILE A 81 28.69 13.42 -10.85
C ILE A 81 29.46 13.15 -12.15
N ARG A 82 28.80 12.66 -13.20
CA ARG A 82 29.43 12.49 -14.53
C ARG A 82 29.96 13.81 -15.08
N ARG A 83 29.19 14.91 -14.96
CA ARG A 83 29.63 16.25 -15.40
C ARG A 83 30.83 16.74 -14.59
N CYS A 84 30.83 16.57 -13.27
CA CYS A 84 31.97 16.93 -12.41
C CYS A 84 33.24 16.11 -12.72
N LYS A 85 33.10 14.88 -13.23
CA LYS A 85 34.21 14.02 -13.66
C LYS A 85 34.65 14.25 -15.12
N GLY A 86 34.09 15.22 -15.83
CA GLY A 86 34.37 15.44 -17.26
C GLY A 86 33.81 14.36 -18.21
N LEU A 87 33.02 13.40 -17.71
CA LEU A 87 32.50 12.25 -18.47
C LEU A 87 31.29 12.56 -19.36
N ILE A 88 30.82 13.81 -19.38
CA ILE A 88 29.78 14.34 -20.26
C ILE A 88 30.02 15.84 -20.56
N SER A 89 29.59 16.28 -21.74
CA SER A 89 29.70 17.66 -22.20
C SER A 89 28.77 18.63 -21.44
N LYS A 90 28.93 19.93 -21.71
CA LYS A 90 28.03 20.98 -21.20
C LYS A 90 26.66 20.93 -21.90
N GLU A 91 26.61 20.58 -23.18
CA GLU A 91 25.35 20.32 -23.90
C GLU A 91 24.64 19.11 -23.31
N GLU A 92 25.29 17.94 -23.19
CA GLU A 92 24.67 16.71 -22.64
C GLU A 92 24.07 16.93 -21.25
N TRP A 93 24.79 17.66 -20.39
CA TRP A 93 24.28 18.07 -19.08
C TRP A 93 23.06 19.01 -19.18
N THR A 94 23.08 19.96 -20.10
CA THR A 94 21.97 20.91 -20.31
C THR A 94 20.74 20.23 -20.89
N ASP A 95 20.93 19.36 -21.89
CA ASP A 95 19.90 18.53 -22.51
C ASP A 95 19.22 17.62 -21.48
N CYS A 96 20.00 17.00 -20.58
CA CYS A 96 19.46 16.19 -19.49
C CYS A 96 18.57 17.00 -18.51
N ARG A 97 18.83 18.29 -18.32
CA ARG A 97 18.05 19.17 -17.43
C ARG A 97 16.80 19.73 -18.10
N ASN A 98 16.93 20.11 -19.37
CA ASN A 98 15.91 20.84 -20.13
C ASN A 98 15.01 19.92 -20.97
N ASN A 99 14.93 18.63 -20.62
CA ASN A 99 14.24 17.60 -21.40
C ASN A 99 12.72 17.52 -21.22
N ARG A 100 12.04 18.55 -20.70
CA ARG A 100 10.61 18.46 -20.34
C ARG A 100 9.84 19.72 -20.70
N PHE A 101 8.68 19.55 -21.31
CA PHE A 101 7.65 20.58 -21.43
C PHE A 101 6.34 20.05 -20.84
N TYR A 102 5.53 20.92 -20.23
CA TYR A 102 4.30 20.53 -19.54
C TYR A 102 3.25 21.62 -19.69
N SER A 103 2.02 21.19 -20.00
CA SER A 103 0.85 22.06 -19.97
C SER A 103 -0.28 21.36 -19.21
N ARG A 104 -0.86 22.08 -18.24
CA ARG A 104 -2.08 21.65 -17.54
C ARG A 104 -3.30 21.79 -18.46
N GLY A 105 -4.32 20.98 -18.24
CA GLY A 105 -5.64 21.22 -18.82
C GLY A 105 -6.32 22.43 -18.19
N ASP A 106 -7.27 23.03 -18.92
CA ASP A 106 -8.07 24.16 -18.48
C ASP A 106 -9.49 24.02 -19.06
N LYS A 107 -10.50 23.89 -18.18
CA LYS A 107 -11.89 23.63 -18.58
C LYS A 107 -12.49 24.83 -19.33
N SER A 108 -12.03 26.05 -19.05
CA SER A 108 -12.46 27.26 -19.76
C SER A 108 -11.89 27.38 -21.18
N LYS A 109 -10.96 26.47 -21.56
CA LYS A 109 -10.25 26.47 -22.84
C LYS A 109 -10.35 25.12 -23.56
N ASN A 110 -11.40 24.33 -23.30
CA ASN A 110 -11.70 23.04 -23.94
C ASN A 110 -10.48 22.09 -24.02
N GLY A 111 -10.23 21.35 -22.95
CA GLY A 111 -9.12 20.39 -22.88
C GLY A 111 -7.82 21.02 -22.38
N ASN A 112 -6.86 21.22 -23.29
CA ASN A 112 -5.53 21.77 -23.00
C ASN A 112 -5.25 22.99 -23.93
N PRO A 113 -4.79 24.14 -23.40
CA PRO A 113 -4.60 25.36 -24.20
C PRO A 113 -3.26 25.46 -24.94
N ASN A 114 -2.20 24.78 -24.47
CA ASN A 114 -0.84 24.91 -25.04
C ASN A 114 -0.31 23.62 -25.69
N LEU A 115 -0.89 22.47 -25.34
CA LEU A 115 -0.52 21.14 -25.84
C LEU A 115 -1.81 20.36 -26.13
N ARG A 116 -2.46 20.69 -27.24
CA ARG A 116 -3.79 20.17 -27.59
C ARG A 116 -3.68 19.00 -28.56
N VAL A 117 -4.29 17.87 -28.23
CA VAL A 117 -4.50 16.79 -29.20
C VAL A 117 -5.64 17.15 -30.14
N ILE A 118 -5.41 16.98 -31.44
CA ILE A 118 -6.37 17.21 -32.52
C ILE A 118 -6.36 15.97 -33.42
N ILE A 119 -7.52 15.57 -33.96
CA ILE A 119 -7.64 14.53 -34.98
C ILE A 119 -7.99 15.22 -36.30
N LYS A 120 -7.26 14.89 -37.37
CA LYS A 120 -7.54 15.33 -38.74
C LYS A 120 -7.32 14.15 -39.67
N ASN A 121 -8.33 13.80 -40.48
CA ASN A 121 -8.26 12.69 -41.44
C ASN A 121 -7.72 11.41 -40.80
N GLU A 122 -8.30 11.02 -39.65
CA GLU A 122 -7.88 9.90 -38.78
C GLU A 122 -6.49 9.99 -38.12
N ILE A 123 -5.62 10.90 -38.59
CA ILE A 123 -4.29 11.14 -38.03
C ILE A 123 -4.41 12.02 -36.78
N SER A 124 -3.71 11.62 -35.72
CA SER A 124 -3.62 12.39 -34.47
C SER A 124 -2.43 13.34 -34.51
N TYR A 125 -2.66 14.59 -34.11
CA TYR A 125 -1.65 15.65 -34.03
C TYR A 125 -1.63 16.24 -32.61
N LEU A 126 -0.46 16.71 -32.20
CA LEU A 126 -0.29 17.61 -31.07
C LEU A 126 -0.09 19.02 -31.61
N GLU A 127 -1.08 19.88 -31.39
CA GLU A 127 -0.97 21.31 -31.58
C GLU A 127 -0.24 21.93 -30.38
N ILE A 128 0.86 22.61 -30.67
CA ILE A 128 1.74 23.24 -29.69
C ILE A 128 1.68 24.75 -29.90
N SER A 129 1.24 25.48 -28.87
CA SER A 129 1.31 26.94 -28.85
C SER A 129 2.76 27.38 -28.60
N THR A 130 3.33 28.16 -29.52
CA THR A 130 4.70 28.68 -29.42
C THR A 130 4.74 30.00 -28.64
N PHE A 131 5.94 30.51 -28.36
CA PHE A 131 6.13 31.83 -27.76
C PHE A 131 5.97 32.98 -28.76
N GLU A 132 6.11 32.69 -30.06
CA GLU A 132 5.93 33.67 -31.13
C GLU A 132 4.48 34.14 -31.21
N LYS A 133 4.28 35.41 -31.57
CA LYS A 133 2.98 36.06 -31.62
C LYS A 133 2.65 36.53 -33.03
N THR A 134 1.38 36.41 -33.41
CA THR A 134 0.80 37.13 -34.56
C THR A 134 0.70 38.63 -34.24
N SER A 135 0.47 39.45 -35.27
CA SER A 135 0.13 40.88 -35.13
C SER A 135 -1.05 41.13 -34.17
N THR A 136 -1.99 40.17 -34.07
CA THR A 136 -3.13 40.18 -33.13
C THR A 136 -2.79 39.62 -31.74
N ASN A 137 -1.50 39.54 -31.38
CA ASN A 137 -0.98 39.05 -30.09
C ASN A 137 -1.40 37.59 -29.72
N ARG A 138 -1.82 36.79 -30.70
CA ARG A 138 -2.16 35.37 -30.51
C ARG A 138 -0.92 34.51 -30.69
N ALA A 139 -0.77 33.46 -29.89
CA ALA A 139 0.34 32.52 -30.05
C ALA A 139 0.28 31.83 -31.40
N ILE A 140 1.40 31.76 -32.12
CA ILE A 140 1.54 30.91 -33.30
C ILE A 140 1.45 29.44 -32.84
N LYS A 141 0.94 28.58 -33.72
CA LYS A 141 0.64 27.18 -33.41
C LYS A 141 1.26 26.27 -34.46
N ILE A 142 2.03 25.30 -34.02
CA ILE A 142 2.57 24.23 -34.87
C ILE A 142 1.82 22.92 -34.59
N GLN A 143 1.66 22.07 -35.60
CA GLN A 143 1.00 20.77 -35.48
C GLN A 143 1.98 19.65 -35.80
N VAL A 144 2.24 18.78 -34.83
CA VAL A 144 3.20 17.67 -34.95
C VAL A 144 2.42 16.34 -34.88
N PRO A 145 2.58 15.40 -35.82
CA PRO A 145 1.95 14.09 -35.73
C PRO A 145 2.30 13.37 -34.42
N ILE A 146 1.31 12.76 -33.76
CA ILE A 146 1.52 11.95 -32.56
C ILE A 146 0.90 10.56 -32.71
N TYR A 147 1.65 9.55 -32.27
CA TYR A 147 1.15 8.19 -32.15
C TYR A 147 0.43 8.01 -30.80
N LEU A 148 -0.88 7.81 -30.83
CA LEU A 148 -1.67 7.38 -29.66
C LEU A 148 -1.58 5.85 -29.53
N PRO A 149 -0.99 5.31 -28.45
CA PRO A 149 -0.61 3.90 -28.39
C PRO A 149 -1.81 2.96 -28.27
N GLN A 150 -1.84 1.95 -29.14
CA GLN A 150 -2.84 0.88 -29.14
C GLN A 150 -2.13 -0.47 -29.17
N LYS A 151 -2.34 -1.30 -28.14
CA LYS A 151 -1.64 -2.59 -27.99
C LYS A 151 -2.40 -3.71 -28.69
N LEU A 152 -2.24 -3.83 -30.01
CA LEU A 152 -2.85 -4.91 -30.78
C LEU A 152 -2.16 -6.26 -30.51
N SER A 153 -2.94 -7.34 -30.63
CA SER A 153 -2.45 -8.71 -30.60
C SER A 153 -1.87 -9.10 -31.96
N LYS A 154 -0.57 -9.45 -32.00
CA LYS A 154 0.08 -9.96 -33.22
C LYS A 154 -0.59 -11.21 -33.80
N LYS A 155 -1.29 -12.01 -32.98
CA LYS A 155 -1.95 -13.24 -33.41
C LYS A 155 -3.40 -13.06 -33.86
N THR A 156 -4.11 -12.08 -33.29
CA THR A 156 -5.58 -11.98 -33.45
C THR A 156 -6.07 -10.62 -33.92
N GLY A 157 -5.18 -9.64 -34.13
CA GLY A 157 -5.53 -8.25 -34.48
C GLY A 157 -6.21 -7.45 -33.37
N LYS A 158 -6.94 -8.11 -32.45
CA LYS A 158 -7.71 -7.50 -31.36
C LYS A 158 -6.82 -6.76 -30.35
N VAL A 159 -7.39 -5.73 -29.70
CA VAL A 159 -6.71 -4.99 -28.62
C VAL A 159 -6.47 -5.89 -27.41
N ASN A 160 -5.24 -5.93 -26.92
CA ASN A 160 -4.86 -6.67 -25.72
C ASN A 160 -5.06 -5.80 -24.45
N GLY A 161 -6.14 -6.07 -23.73
CA GLY A 161 -6.49 -5.36 -22.50
C GLY A 161 -7.33 -4.12 -22.79
N ILE A 162 -7.11 -3.06 -22.04
CA ILE A 162 -7.92 -1.83 -22.09
C ILE A 162 -7.51 -0.98 -23.31
N ASN A 163 -8.49 -0.58 -24.13
CA ASN A 163 -8.26 0.30 -25.28
C ASN A 163 -8.12 1.78 -24.86
N TYR A 164 -7.00 2.12 -24.22
CA TYR A 164 -6.74 3.48 -23.74
C TYR A 164 -6.79 4.56 -24.83
N LYS A 165 -6.53 4.20 -26.10
CA LYS A 165 -6.69 5.11 -27.25
C LYS A 165 -8.15 5.56 -27.36
N GLU A 166 -9.06 4.60 -27.51
CA GLU A 166 -10.51 4.84 -27.64
C GLU A 166 -11.09 5.62 -26.46
N ILE A 167 -10.75 5.23 -25.21
CA ILE A 167 -11.18 5.94 -24.00
C ILE A 167 -10.69 7.39 -24.02
N PHE A 168 -9.44 7.65 -24.43
CA PHE A 168 -8.92 9.00 -24.56
C PHE A 168 -9.60 9.79 -25.68
N LEU A 169 -9.97 9.16 -26.81
CA LEU A 169 -10.72 9.83 -27.87
C LEU A 169 -12.12 10.23 -27.40
N SER A 170 -12.80 9.38 -26.63
CA SER A 170 -14.08 9.73 -25.97
C SER A 170 -13.92 10.88 -24.96
N HIS A 171 -12.84 10.87 -24.17
CA HIS A 171 -12.50 11.97 -23.23
C HIS A 171 -12.18 13.29 -23.95
N LEU A 172 -11.56 13.20 -25.13
CA LEU A 172 -11.29 14.38 -25.97
C LEU A 172 -12.59 14.94 -26.57
N ALA A 173 -13.51 14.08 -26.99
CA ALA A 173 -14.81 14.45 -27.54
C ALA A 173 -15.75 15.09 -26.51
N SER A 174 -15.68 14.71 -25.23
CA SER A 174 -16.44 15.36 -24.15
C SER A 174 -15.93 16.76 -23.78
N GLY A 175 -14.79 17.19 -24.35
CA GLY A 175 -14.16 18.48 -24.06
C GLY A 175 -13.50 18.58 -22.68
N GLU A 176 -13.39 17.45 -21.95
CA GLU A 176 -12.80 17.43 -20.62
C GLU A 176 -11.30 17.72 -20.61
N THR A 177 -10.83 18.21 -19.46
CA THR A 177 -9.43 18.60 -19.29
C THR A 177 -8.49 17.41 -19.26
N TYR A 178 -7.32 17.58 -19.86
CA TYR A 178 -6.21 16.63 -19.79
C TYR A 178 -4.88 17.37 -19.71
N GLN A 179 -3.91 16.76 -19.04
CA GLN A 179 -2.55 17.28 -18.93
C GLN A 179 -1.66 16.61 -19.97
N VAL A 180 -0.76 17.36 -20.60
CA VAL A 180 0.24 16.81 -21.51
C VAL A 180 1.63 17.16 -21.02
N LYS A 181 2.52 16.17 -21.06
CA LYS A 181 3.93 16.31 -20.70
C LYS A 181 4.81 15.70 -21.77
N ILE A 182 5.57 16.54 -22.47
CA ILE A 182 6.59 16.10 -23.42
C ILE A 182 7.88 15.80 -22.66
N LEU A 183 8.54 14.70 -23.00
CA LEU A 183 9.84 14.27 -22.45
C LEU A 183 10.82 13.93 -23.58
N LYS A 184 11.98 14.59 -23.64
CA LYS A 184 13.09 14.20 -24.52
C LYS A 184 13.94 13.10 -23.85
N ARG A 185 14.11 11.95 -24.49
CA ARG A 185 14.97 10.84 -24.06
C ARG A 185 15.58 10.16 -25.27
N ASN A 186 16.90 9.95 -25.27
CA ASN A 186 17.63 9.28 -26.37
C ASN A 186 17.24 9.86 -27.76
N ASN A 187 17.27 11.19 -27.87
CA ASN A 187 16.82 11.98 -29.03
C ASN A 187 15.39 11.73 -29.54
N LYS A 188 14.51 11.13 -28.74
CA LYS A 188 13.08 10.95 -29.03
C LYS A 188 12.20 11.74 -28.07
N TYR A 189 11.10 12.27 -28.57
CA TYR A 189 10.10 13.02 -27.81
C TYR A 189 8.92 12.11 -27.46
N TYR A 190 8.63 11.98 -26.16
CA TYR A 190 7.53 11.16 -25.64
C TYR A 190 6.45 12.05 -25.05
N CYS A 191 5.22 11.94 -25.55
CA CYS A 191 4.07 12.67 -25.00
C CYS A 191 3.33 11.80 -23.98
N HIS A 192 3.39 12.18 -22.71
CA HIS A 192 2.59 11.58 -21.64
C HIS A 192 1.30 12.39 -21.49
N ILE A 193 0.16 11.76 -21.78
CA ILE A 193 -1.17 12.36 -21.64
C ILE A 193 -1.81 11.78 -20.37
N THR A 194 -2.27 12.66 -19.48
CA THR A 194 -2.98 12.29 -18.24
C THR A 194 -4.38 12.85 -18.28
N PHE A 195 -5.38 11.97 -18.16
CA PHE A 195 -6.80 12.29 -18.17
C PHE A 195 -7.51 11.45 -17.10
N GLU A 196 -8.72 11.85 -16.70
CA GLU A 196 -9.52 11.07 -15.75
C GLU A 196 -10.23 9.93 -16.48
N MET A 197 -10.30 8.76 -15.85
CA MET A 197 -11.12 7.66 -16.36
C MET A 197 -12.46 7.66 -15.62
N LEU A 198 -13.56 7.64 -16.37
CA LEU A 198 -14.88 7.39 -15.81
C LEU A 198 -14.84 6.10 -14.98
N LYS A 199 -15.33 6.19 -13.74
CA LYS A 199 -15.48 5.02 -12.86
C LYS A 199 -16.62 4.19 -13.42
N LYS A 200 -16.44 2.87 -13.50
CA LYS A 200 -17.54 2.00 -13.88
C LYS A 200 -18.59 2.00 -12.76
N GLU A 201 -19.86 1.94 -13.14
CA GLU A 201 -20.95 1.74 -12.19
C GLU A 201 -20.73 0.47 -11.36
N ILE A 202 -21.20 0.49 -10.11
CA ILE A 202 -21.00 -0.61 -9.17
C ILE A 202 -22.04 -1.69 -9.47
N ILE A 203 -21.56 -2.79 -10.04
CA ILE A 203 -22.35 -3.98 -10.39
C ILE A 203 -22.29 -5.00 -9.24
N TYR A 204 -21.10 -5.21 -8.69
CA TYR A 204 -20.83 -6.24 -7.67
C TYR A 204 -20.78 -5.60 -6.28
N THR A 205 -21.91 -5.66 -5.58
CA THR A 205 -22.14 -4.97 -4.29
C THR A 205 -22.03 -5.91 -3.09
N TRP A 206 -22.03 -5.36 -1.87
CA TRP A 206 -22.04 -6.14 -0.64
C TRP A 206 -23.34 -6.95 -0.39
N HIS A 207 -24.42 -6.72 -1.14
CA HIS A 207 -25.74 -7.28 -0.81
C HIS A 207 -25.80 -8.82 -0.82
N ASN A 208 -25.05 -9.48 -1.72
CA ASN A 208 -24.98 -10.94 -1.84
C ASN A 208 -23.97 -11.60 -0.88
N GLY A 209 -23.15 -10.80 -0.21
CA GLY A 209 -21.99 -11.24 0.55
C GLY A 209 -20.80 -10.31 0.34
N ILE A 210 -19.70 -10.56 1.05
CA ILE A 210 -18.46 -9.82 0.84
C ILE A 210 -17.24 -10.71 1.06
N ILE A 211 -16.19 -10.44 0.27
CA ILE A 211 -14.87 -11.05 0.48
C ILE A 211 -14.02 -10.06 1.28
N GLY A 212 -13.72 -10.40 2.54
CA GLY A 212 -12.71 -9.68 3.31
C GLY A 212 -11.31 -10.08 2.90
N ILE A 213 -10.39 -9.12 2.86
CA ILE A 213 -9.03 -9.35 2.36
C ILE A 213 -7.98 -8.84 3.35
N ASP A 214 -7.30 -9.78 4.01
CA ASP A 214 -6.02 -9.54 4.69
C ASP A 214 -4.92 -9.75 3.64
N THR A 215 -4.41 -8.66 3.07
CA THR A 215 -3.48 -8.73 1.94
C THR A 215 -2.11 -9.23 2.42
N ASN A 216 -1.26 -9.74 1.53
CA ASN A 216 0.09 -10.24 1.81
C ASN A 216 1.14 -9.59 0.85
N PRO A 217 2.46 -9.87 0.91
CA PRO A 217 3.46 -9.41 -0.02
C PRO A 217 3.64 -10.51 -1.06
N ASP A 218 3.85 -11.74 -0.61
CA ASP A 218 3.63 -12.97 -1.36
C ASP A 218 2.15 -13.40 -1.41
N GLY A 219 1.16 -12.49 -1.46
CA GLY A 219 -0.23 -12.90 -1.73
C GLY A 219 -1.41 -12.05 -1.25
N PHE A 220 -2.59 -12.68 -1.11
CA PHE A 220 -3.81 -12.18 -0.46
C PHE A 220 -4.50 -13.34 0.32
N ALA A 221 -5.02 -13.08 1.53
CA ALA A 221 -5.85 -14.02 2.27
C ALA A 221 -7.31 -13.56 2.18
N LEU A 222 -8.17 -14.44 1.66
CA LEU A 222 -9.56 -14.16 1.35
C LEU A 222 -10.46 -15.00 2.27
N THR A 223 -11.56 -14.41 2.72
CA THR A 223 -12.63 -15.09 3.47
C THR A 223 -13.94 -14.46 3.06
N MET A 224 -14.88 -15.29 2.60
CA MET A 224 -16.21 -14.86 2.23
C MET A 224 -17.20 -15.07 3.37
N ILE A 225 -18.08 -14.08 3.55
CA ILE A 225 -19.27 -14.18 4.39
C ILE A 225 -20.52 -13.85 3.58
N ASP A 226 -21.67 -14.34 4.03
CA ASP A 226 -22.97 -13.80 3.59
C ASP A 226 -23.31 -12.46 4.26
N ASN A 227 -24.41 -11.85 3.82
CA ASN A 227 -24.95 -10.60 4.35
C ASN A 227 -25.42 -10.66 5.82
N LYS A 228 -25.61 -11.88 6.38
CA LYS A 228 -25.84 -12.10 7.83
C LYS A 228 -24.52 -12.26 8.60
N GLY A 229 -23.39 -12.27 7.90
CA GLY A 229 -22.04 -12.37 8.42
C GLY A 229 -21.60 -13.80 8.75
N ASN A 230 -22.32 -14.81 8.28
CA ASN A 230 -21.92 -16.21 8.46
C ASN A 230 -20.77 -16.55 7.52
N TYR A 231 -19.85 -17.38 8.01
CA TYR A 231 -18.73 -17.89 7.22
C TYR A 231 -19.21 -18.75 6.04
N LYS A 232 -18.57 -18.62 4.87
CA LYS A 232 -18.79 -19.50 3.70
C LYS A 232 -17.55 -20.30 3.36
N TRP A 233 -16.47 -19.63 2.97
CA TRP A 233 -15.19 -20.25 2.60
C TRP A 233 -14.02 -19.30 2.88
N HIS A 234 -12.80 -19.82 2.92
CA HIS A 234 -11.58 -19.03 2.94
C HIS A 234 -10.50 -19.64 2.03
N THR A 235 -9.59 -18.82 1.50
CA THR A 235 -8.46 -19.27 0.67
C THR A 235 -7.28 -18.31 0.74
N TYR A 236 -6.15 -18.68 0.13
CA TYR A 236 -4.93 -17.89 0.13
C TYR A 236 -4.29 -17.84 -1.26
N LEU A 237 -4.36 -16.68 -1.91
CA LEU A 237 -3.74 -16.45 -3.23
C LEU A 237 -2.27 -16.11 -3.02
N LYS A 238 -1.38 -17.11 -3.13
CA LYS A 238 0.05 -16.96 -2.83
C LYS A 238 0.89 -16.70 -4.08
N GLN A 239 1.87 -15.81 -3.98
CA GLN A 239 2.87 -15.59 -5.04
C GLN A 239 4.25 -15.31 -4.45
N HIS A 240 5.05 -16.37 -4.31
CA HIS A 240 6.37 -16.36 -3.68
C HIS A 240 7.36 -15.37 -4.31
N GLU A 241 7.30 -15.18 -5.64
CA GLU A 241 8.23 -14.31 -6.39
C GLU A 241 8.20 -12.84 -5.93
N LEU A 242 7.08 -12.34 -5.39
CA LEU A 242 6.90 -10.92 -5.09
C LEU A 242 7.96 -10.34 -4.15
N SER A 243 8.52 -11.18 -3.28
CA SER A 243 9.54 -10.78 -2.31
C SER A 243 10.91 -10.44 -2.93
N TYR A 244 11.29 -11.12 -4.02
CA TYR A 244 12.62 -10.98 -4.67
C TYR A 244 12.57 -10.50 -6.13
N ALA A 245 11.43 -10.55 -6.81
CA ALA A 245 11.30 -10.16 -8.21
C ALA A 245 11.72 -8.70 -8.51
N ARG A 246 12.37 -8.47 -9.65
CA ARG A 246 12.68 -7.11 -10.17
C ARG A 246 11.39 -6.29 -10.39
N ALA A 247 11.48 -4.96 -10.34
CA ALA A 247 10.34 -4.05 -10.29
C ALA A 247 9.22 -4.35 -11.32
N ASN A 248 9.56 -4.47 -12.61
CA ASN A 248 8.57 -4.71 -13.68
C ASN A 248 7.89 -6.09 -13.54
N ARG A 249 8.64 -7.15 -13.21
CA ARG A 249 8.07 -8.49 -12.95
C ARG A 249 7.14 -8.45 -11.74
N ARG A 250 7.57 -7.79 -10.66
CA ARG A 250 6.80 -7.61 -9.42
C ARG A 250 5.48 -6.86 -9.64
N GLU A 251 5.50 -5.83 -10.47
CA GLU A 251 4.30 -5.09 -10.86
C GLU A 251 3.32 -5.97 -11.65
N ASN A 252 3.82 -6.76 -12.60
CA ASN A 252 2.97 -7.72 -13.33
C ASN A 252 2.34 -8.76 -12.38
N LEU A 253 3.12 -9.37 -11.49
CA LEU A 253 2.65 -10.33 -10.49
C LEU A 253 1.59 -9.73 -9.55
N CYS A 254 1.71 -8.44 -9.18
CA CYS A 254 0.70 -7.73 -8.41
C CYS A 254 -0.61 -7.56 -9.19
N GLY A 255 -0.52 -7.30 -10.50
CA GLY A 255 -1.68 -7.23 -11.41
C GLY A 255 -2.36 -8.58 -11.60
N GLU A 256 -1.60 -9.66 -11.70
CA GLU A 256 -2.11 -11.05 -11.81
C GLU A 256 -2.91 -11.45 -10.56
N LEU A 257 -2.38 -11.20 -9.36
CA LEU A 257 -3.10 -11.44 -8.10
C LEU A 257 -4.38 -10.57 -8.01
N ALA A 258 -4.31 -9.29 -8.36
CA ALA A 258 -5.50 -8.43 -8.38
C ALA A 258 -6.57 -8.98 -9.34
N LYS A 259 -6.18 -9.45 -10.54
CA LYS A 259 -7.09 -10.09 -11.51
C LYS A 259 -7.75 -11.36 -10.95
N GLN A 260 -7.02 -12.19 -10.21
CA GLN A 260 -7.60 -13.37 -9.54
C GLN A 260 -8.66 -12.97 -8.52
N VAL A 261 -8.39 -11.96 -7.68
CA VAL A 261 -9.36 -11.44 -6.71
C VAL A 261 -10.61 -10.90 -7.41
N ILE A 262 -10.46 -10.12 -8.49
CA ILE A 262 -11.59 -9.63 -9.29
C ILE A 262 -12.42 -10.80 -9.82
N LEU A 263 -11.79 -11.82 -10.39
CA LEU A 263 -12.51 -12.97 -10.95
C LEU A 263 -13.35 -13.69 -9.89
N ILE A 264 -12.79 -13.91 -8.69
CA ILE A 264 -13.51 -14.52 -7.57
C ILE A 264 -14.70 -13.64 -7.15
N ALA A 265 -14.51 -12.33 -6.99
CA ALA A 265 -15.59 -11.41 -6.62
C ALA A 265 -16.74 -11.41 -7.64
N LYS A 266 -16.44 -11.54 -8.94
CA LYS A 266 -17.45 -11.70 -10.00
C LYS A 266 -18.19 -13.03 -9.93
N ILE A 267 -17.48 -14.14 -9.73
CA ILE A 267 -18.06 -15.49 -9.61
C ILE A 267 -19.07 -15.56 -8.46
N TYR A 268 -18.75 -14.94 -7.33
CA TYR A 268 -19.62 -14.90 -6.14
C TYR A 268 -20.58 -13.68 -6.11
N ASN A 269 -20.63 -12.90 -7.20
CA ASN A 269 -21.43 -11.69 -7.36
C ASN A 269 -21.41 -10.73 -6.16
N CYS A 270 -20.22 -10.44 -5.62
CA CYS A 270 -20.05 -9.81 -4.31
C CYS A 270 -19.00 -8.68 -4.29
N GLY A 271 -19.15 -7.75 -3.35
CA GLY A 271 -18.17 -6.70 -3.05
C GLY A 271 -16.90 -7.23 -2.35
N ILE A 272 -15.98 -6.30 -2.08
CA ILE A 272 -14.70 -6.57 -1.38
C ILE A 272 -14.53 -5.64 -0.17
N ALA A 273 -14.03 -6.18 0.95
CA ALA A 273 -13.63 -5.41 2.12
C ALA A 273 -12.10 -5.45 2.32
N ILE A 274 -11.49 -4.28 2.55
CA ILE A 274 -10.05 -4.12 2.83
C ILE A 274 -9.83 -3.20 4.04
N GLU A 275 -8.64 -3.24 4.64
CA GLU A 275 -8.30 -2.29 5.71
C GLU A 275 -8.04 -0.85 5.18
N ASP A 276 -8.55 0.18 5.88
CA ASP A 276 -8.18 1.59 5.67
C ASP A 276 -6.76 1.85 6.20
N LEU A 277 -5.78 1.61 5.32
CA LEU A 277 -4.37 1.75 5.63
C LEU A 277 -3.79 3.07 5.15
N LYS A 278 -3.64 3.99 6.12
CA LYS A 278 -2.96 5.27 5.92
C LYS A 278 -1.44 5.06 5.91
N PHE A 279 -0.87 4.93 4.70
CA PHE A 279 0.58 4.87 4.48
C PHE A 279 1.26 6.21 4.81
N LYS A 280 1.51 6.48 6.09
CA LYS A 280 2.40 7.57 6.48
C LYS A 280 3.82 7.27 6.00
N ASN A 281 4.42 8.25 5.31
CA ASN A 281 5.84 8.30 4.95
C ASN A 281 6.71 8.50 6.20
N ASP A 282 6.71 7.49 7.07
CA ASP A 282 7.44 7.49 8.33
C ASP A 282 8.93 7.21 8.06
N LYS A 283 9.72 8.29 8.05
CA LYS A 283 11.15 8.28 7.68
C LYS A 283 12.07 7.70 8.77
N ASP A 284 11.50 7.32 9.92
CA ASP A 284 12.22 6.90 11.13
C ASP A 284 12.01 5.41 11.49
N ILE A 285 12.32 4.50 10.55
CA ILE A 285 12.24 3.03 10.76
C ILE A 285 13.60 2.38 10.45
N HIS A 286 14.00 1.35 11.23
CA HIS A 286 15.25 0.60 11.02
C HIS A 286 15.39 0.07 9.59
N GLY A 287 16.57 0.23 8.99
CA GLY A 287 16.82 0.05 7.54
C GLY A 287 16.41 -1.29 6.89
N LYS A 288 16.30 -2.40 7.64
CA LYS A 288 15.81 -3.70 7.12
C LYS A 288 14.27 -3.77 7.10
N PHE A 289 13.61 -3.33 8.17
CA PHE A 289 12.15 -3.23 8.26
C PHE A 289 11.61 -2.08 7.37
N ALA A 290 12.38 -1.00 7.29
CA ALA A 290 12.19 0.04 6.30
C ALA A 290 12.25 -0.56 4.89
N ARG A 291 13.29 -1.29 4.49
CA ARG A 291 13.35 -1.91 3.15
C ARG A 291 12.09 -2.70 2.77
N ILE A 292 11.55 -3.52 3.67
CA ILE A 292 10.31 -4.28 3.40
C ILE A 292 9.08 -3.36 3.29
N LYS A 293 8.93 -2.36 4.18
CA LYS A 293 7.83 -1.38 4.15
C LYS A 293 7.93 -0.41 2.94
N TYR A 294 9.15 -0.02 2.57
CA TYR A 294 9.49 0.90 1.48
C TYR A 294 9.55 0.24 0.11
N GLN A 295 9.72 -1.09 0.02
CA GLN A 295 9.62 -1.84 -1.25
C GLN A 295 8.20 -1.88 -1.83
N PHE A 296 7.26 -1.16 -1.23
CA PHE A 296 5.98 -0.75 -1.81
C PHE A 296 5.01 -1.87 -2.17
N ILE A 297 5.38 -3.15 -2.03
CA ILE A 297 4.53 -4.33 -2.35
C ILE A 297 3.18 -4.24 -1.64
N TYR A 298 3.18 -3.81 -0.37
CA TYR A 298 1.97 -3.58 0.39
C TYR A 298 1.04 -2.61 -0.32
N CYS A 299 1.51 -1.38 -0.52
CA CYS A 299 0.73 -0.30 -1.12
C CYS A 299 0.33 -0.68 -2.55
N LYS A 300 1.28 -1.21 -3.34
CA LYS A 300 1.10 -1.55 -4.76
C LYS A 300 0.03 -2.62 -4.95
N LEU A 301 -0.02 -3.67 -4.14
CA LEU A 301 -1.08 -4.69 -4.20
C LEU A 301 -2.46 -4.08 -3.91
N LEU A 302 -2.59 -3.25 -2.86
CA LEU A 302 -3.86 -2.57 -2.59
C LEU A 302 -4.23 -1.56 -3.67
N THR A 303 -3.31 -0.71 -4.12
CA THR A 303 -3.57 0.27 -5.19
C THR A 303 -3.95 -0.40 -6.51
N MET A 304 -3.32 -1.52 -6.86
CA MET A 304 -3.67 -2.29 -8.07
C MET A 304 -5.01 -3.02 -7.93
N LEU A 305 -5.33 -3.55 -6.74
CA LEU A 305 -6.65 -4.12 -6.44
C LEU A 305 -7.74 -3.05 -6.48
N GLU A 306 -7.56 -1.92 -5.79
CA GLU A 306 -8.48 -0.78 -5.78
C GLU A 306 -8.73 -0.26 -7.21
N SER A 307 -7.67 -0.08 -7.99
CA SER A 307 -7.77 0.32 -9.40
C SER A 307 -8.47 -0.74 -10.25
N ALA A 308 -8.34 -2.03 -9.92
CA ALA A 308 -9.02 -3.10 -10.65
C ALA A 308 -10.52 -3.14 -10.32
N CYS A 309 -10.91 -3.05 -9.05
CA CYS A 309 -12.32 -3.00 -8.66
C CYS A 309 -13.06 -1.81 -9.28
N ILE A 310 -12.47 -0.62 -9.29
CA ILE A 310 -13.06 0.59 -9.89
C ILE A 310 -13.31 0.43 -11.40
N ARG A 311 -12.41 -0.24 -12.13
CA ARG A 311 -12.59 -0.52 -13.57
C ARG A 311 -13.62 -1.60 -13.84
N GLU A 312 -13.79 -2.53 -12.91
CA GLU A 312 -14.59 -3.74 -13.09
C GLU A 312 -15.99 -3.64 -12.46
N GLY A 313 -16.30 -2.52 -11.79
CA GLY A 313 -17.58 -2.27 -11.13
C GLY A 313 -17.76 -3.03 -9.83
N ILE A 314 -16.66 -3.33 -9.10
CA ILE A 314 -16.71 -4.03 -7.81
C ILE A 314 -16.63 -3.02 -6.68
N GLU A 315 -17.55 -3.12 -5.73
CA GLU A 315 -17.58 -2.28 -4.54
C GLU A 315 -16.40 -2.56 -3.61
N ILE A 316 -15.79 -1.50 -3.07
CA ILE A 316 -14.77 -1.60 -2.01
C ILE A 316 -15.24 -0.88 -0.76
N ILE A 317 -15.34 -1.62 0.33
CA ILE A 317 -15.56 -1.07 1.67
C ILE A 317 -14.23 -1.06 2.43
N LYS A 318 -13.76 0.12 2.84
CA LYS A 318 -12.55 0.27 3.66
C LYS A 318 -12.91 0.28 5.15
N VAL A 319 -12.34 -0.65 5.92
CA VAL A 319 -12.65 -0.84 7.34
C VAL A 319 -11.48 -0.53 8.26
N LYS A 320 -11.79 -0.16 9.50
CA LYS A 320 -10.80 0.17 10.53
C LYS A 320 -9.90 -1.05 10.86
N PRO A 321 -8.55 -0.96 10.78
CA PRO A 321 -7.61 -2.09 10.96
C PRO A 321 -7.38 -2.52 12.43
N GLN A 322 -7.93 -1.80 13.41
CA GLN A 322 -7.58 -1.99 14.83
C GLN A 322 -7.92 -3.42 15.31
N PHE A 323 -6.91 -4.17 15.75
CA PHE A 323 -7.01 -5.53 16.30
C PHE A 323 -7.53 -6.64 15.37
N THR A 324 -7.65 -6.42 14.05
CA THR A 324 -8.18 -7.41 13.08
C THR A 324 -7.57 -8.80 13.25
N SER A 325 -6.24 -8.92 13.20
CA SER A 325 -5.55 -10.22 13.34
C SER A 325 -5.66 -10.84 14.75
N LYS A 326 -5.92 -10.05 15.79
CA LYS A 326 -6.09 -10.59 17.17
C LYS A 326 -7.50 -11.08 17.42
N ILE A 327 -8.51 -10.39 16.90
CA ILE A 327 -9.88 -10.87 16.91
C ILE A 327 -9.98 -12.15 16.06
N GLY A 328 -9.39 -12.15 14.87
CA GLY A 328 -9.32 -13.33 13.99
C GLY A 328 -8.73 -14.55 14.68
N LEU A 329 -7.54 -14.41 15.26
CA LEU A 329 -6.85 -15.46 16.04
C LEU A 329 -7.69 -15.98 17.21
N TYR A 330 -8.20 -15.08 18.07
CA TYR A 330 -8.83 -15.48 19.33
C TYR A 330 -10.27 -15.98 19.19
N LYS A 331 -10.98 -15.53 18.15
CA LYS A 331 -12.41 -15.82 17.94
C LYS A 331 -12.67 -16.83 16.82
N TYR A 332 -12.12 -16.60 15.63
CA TYR A 332 -12.57 -17.29 14.42
C TYR A 332 -11.69 -18.45 13.96
N CYS A 333 -10.37 -18.37 14.20
CA CYS A 333 -9.43 -19.41 13.77
C CYS A 333 -9.76 -20.81 14.32
N HIS A 334 -10.09 -20.91 15.62
CA HIS A 334 -10.53 -22.17 16.22
C HIS A 334 -11.95 -22.59 15.82
N GLN A 335 -12.86 -21.63 15.59
CA GLN A 335 -14.26 -21.94 15.27
C GLN A 335 -14.43 -22.55 13.86
N TYR A 336 -13.59 -22.13 12.91
CA TYR A 336 -13.73 -22.46 11.49
C TYR A 336 -12.48 -23.10 10.88
N GLY A 337 -11.54 -23.59 11.70
CA GLY A 337 -10.32 -24.26 11.24
C GLY A 337 -9.39 -23.39 10.37
N MET A 338 -9.44 -22.07 10.51
CA MET A 338 -8.75 -21.12 9.61
C MET A 338 -7.46 -20.56 10.23
N VAL A 339 -6.49 -20.21 9.38
CA VAL A 339 -5.23 -19.55 9.79
C VAL A 339 -5.43 -18.06 10.11
N VAL A 340 -4.50 -17.47 10.87
CA VAL A 340 -4.59 -16.08 11.40
C VAL A 340 -4.89 -15.02 10.33
N HIS A 341 -4.34 -15.16 9.13
CA HIS A 341 -4.60 -14.25 8.01
C HIS A 341 -6.05 -14.32 7.51
N ASN A 342 -6.59 -15.52 7.34
CA ASN A 342 -8.00 -15.73 7.01
C ASN A 342 -8.91 -15.30 8.17
N GLY A 343 -8.49 -15.51 9.43
CA GLY A 343 -9.16 -14.95 10.60
C GLY A 343 -9.21 -13.41 10.61
N ALA A 344 -8.13 -12.74 10.21
CA ALA A 344 -8.11 -11.27 10.07
C ALA A 344 -9.05 -10.81 8.94
N SER A 345 -9.01 -11.51 7.81
CA SER A 345 -9.91 -11.33 6.66
C SER A 345 -11.39 -11.52 7.03
N MET A 346 -11.74 -12.51 7.85
CA MET A 346 -13.09 -12.71 8.41
C MET A 346 -13.57 -11.48 9.21
N VAL A 347 -12.69 -10.89 10.01
CA VAL A 347 -12.98 -9.67 10.79
C VAL A 347 -13.13 -8.45 9.88
N ILE A 348 -12.30 -8.35 8.83
CA ILE A 348 -12.40 -7.30 7.81
C ILE A 348 -13.75 -7.37 7.09
N ALA A 349 -14.14 -8.57 6.66
CA ALA A 349 -15.44 -8.83 6.04
C ALA A 349 -16.59 -8.42 6.97
N ARG A 350 -16.62 -8.94 8.22
CA ARG A 350 -17.71 -8.65 9.16
C ARG A 350 -17.82 -7.17 9.54
N ARG A 351 -16.70 -6.45 9.59
CA ARG A 351 -16.68 -5.01 9.88
C ARG A 351 -17.29 -4.15 8.77
N SER A 352 -17.29 -4.59 7.52
CA SER A 352 -17.89 -3.83 6.42
C SER A 352 -19.42 -3.71 6.55
N TYR A 353 -20.07 -4.72 7.13
CA TYR A 353 -21.48 -4.71 7.55
C TYR A 353 -21.72 -4.06 8.93
N ASN A 354 -20.73 -3.38 9.50
CA ASN A 354 -20.77 -2.81 10.86
C ASN A 354 -21.06 -3.84 11.98
N PHE A 355 -20.83 -5.15 11.77
CA PHE A 355 -20.99 -6.12 12.85
C PHE A 355 -19.98 -5.87 13.98
N LYS A 356 -20.51 -5.73 15.21
CA LYS A 356 -19.69 -5.56 16.43
C LYS A 356 -18.95 -6.86 16.75
N GLU A 357 -17.63 -6.77 16.92
CA GLU A 357 -16.82 -7.92 17.29
C GLU A 357 -16.87 -8.14 18.80
N ARG A 358 -18.02 -8.62 19.28
CA ARG A 358 -18.20 -8.97 20.70
C ARG A 358 -17.23 -10.08 21.11
N VAL A 359 -16.62 -9.92 22.28
CA VAL A 359 -15.79 -10.94 22.95
C VAL A 359 -16.68 -12.12 23.35
N PRO A 360 -16.39 -13.36 22.93
CA PRO A 360 -17.15 -14.55 23.30
C PRO A 360 -17.24 -14.75 24.82
N LYS A 361 -18.38 -15.25 25.31
CA LYS A 361 -18.64 -15.48 26.74
C LYS A 361 -17.50 -16.25 27.42
N ILE A 362 -17.11 -17.40 26.87
CA ILE A 362 -16.00 -18.22 27.37
C ILE A 362 -14.65 -17.48 27.50
N LEU A 363 -14.39 -16.45 26.69
CA LEU A 363 -13.18 -15.63 26.83
C LEU A 363 -13.32 -14.57 27.93
N LYS A 364 -14.53 -14.05 28.18
CA LYS A 364 -14.77 -13.18 29.33
C LYS A 364 -14.58 -13.99 30.62
N ASP A 365 -15.36 -15.05 30.77
CA ASP A 365 -15.50 -15.83 32.00
C ASP A 365 -14.16 -16.44 32.47
N LYS A 366 -13.27 -16.83 31.55
CA LYS A 366 -11.98 -17.48 31.87
C LYS A 366 -10.76 -16.56 31.87
N LEU A 367 -10.88 -15.29 31.46
CA LEU A 367 -9.75 -14.36 31.26
C LEU A 367 -9.96 -12.96 31.86
N VAL A 368 -11.16 -12.63 32.35
CA VAL A 368 -11.50 -11.35 32.98
C VAL A 368 -11.83 -11.60 34.44
N LYS A 369 -11.15 -10.91 35.36
CA LYS A 369 -11.43 -11.01 36.82
C LYS A 369 -12.59 -10.10 37.26
N ASP A 370 -12.65 -8.90 36.69
CA ASP A 370 -13.61 -7.85 37.03
C ASP A 370 -14.51 -7.60 35.81
N LEU A 371 -15.70 -8.21 35.84
CA LEU A 371 -16.65 -8.21 34.72
C LEU A 371 -17.34 -6.85 34.55
N ASP A 372 -17.60 -6.12 35.62
CA ASP A 372 -18.33 -4.84 35.56
C ASP A 372 -17.48 -3.73 34.95
N ARG A 373 -16.22 -3.60 35.41
CA ARG A 373 -15.25 -2.70 34.78
C ARG A 373 -14.96 -3.12 33.35
N PHE A 374 -14.95 -4.43 33.05
CA PHE A 374 -14.78 -4.91 31.69
C PHE A 374 -15.97 -4.51 30.80
N ASN A 375 -17.21 -4.70 31.27
CA ASN A 375 -18.41 -4.41 30.50
C ASN A 375 -18.57 -2.92 30.20
N LYS A 376 -18.12 -2.02 31.09
CA LYS A 376 -18.07 -0.56 30.87
C LYS A 376 -17.08 -0.11 29.77
N LYS A 377 -16.11 -0.94 29.36
CA LYS A 377 -15.10 -0.58 28.34
C LYS A 377 -15.67 -0.59 26.91
N ASN A 378 -15.11 0.24 26.02
CA ASN A 378 -15.37 0.14 24.58
C ASN A 378 -14.80 -1.17 23.98
N GLU A 379 -15.22 -1.52 22.76
CA GLU A 379 -14.88 -2.79 22.11
C GLU A 379 -13.37 -3.00 21.93
N TRP A 380 -12.62 -1.96 21.56
CA TRP A 380 -11.17 -2.05 21.36
C TRP A 380 -10.43 -2.20 22.69
N SER A 381 -10.86 -1.52 23.74
CA SER A 381 -10.32 -1.67 25.09
C SER A 381 -10.57 -3.07 25.65
N LYS A 382 -11.76 -3.66 25.40
CA LYS A 382 -12.07 -5.06 25.72
C LYS A 382 -11.12 -6.03 25.02
N TRP A 383 -10.91 -5.88 23.71
CA TRP A 383 -9.96 -6.73 22.97
C TRP A 383 -8.49 -6.52 23.36
N ASN A 384 -8.09 -5.29 23.68
CA ASN A 384 -6.75 -4.99 24.19
C ASN A 384 -6.48 -5.71 25.52
N GLU A 385 -7.46 -5.73 26.42
CA GLU A 385 -7.38 -6.43 27.71
C GLU A 385 -7.35 -7.96 27.54
N ILE A 386 -8.25 -8.53 26.72
CA ILE A 386 -8.20 -9.96 26.38
C ILE A 386 -6.84 -10.33 25.77
N ASN A 387 -6.32 -9.52 24.84
CA ASN A 387 -4.99 -9.72 24.24
C ASN A 387 -3.85 -9.60 25.27
N LYS A 388 -3.93 -8.69 26.25
CA LYS A 388 -2.96 -8.61 27.35
C LYS A 388 -3.01 -9.84 28.26
N ASN A 389 -4.21 -10.29 28.62
CA ASN A 389 -4.39 -11.45 29.51
C ASN A 389 -4.03 -12.76 28.81
N LEU A 390 -4.34 -12.90 27.51
CA LEU A 390 -3.86 -14.03 26.70
C LEU A 390 -2.35 -13.99 26.50
N LYS A 391 -1.73 -12.84 26.23
CA LYS A 391 -0.26 -12.75 26.17
C LYS A 391 0.43 -13.16 27.48
N ARG A 392 -0.19 -12.93 28.64
CA ARG A 392 0.30 -13.44 29.94
C ARG A 392 0.20 -14.97 30.05
N LYS A 393 -0.84 -15.59 29.48
CA LYS A 393 -1.03 -17.06 29.50
C LYS A 393 -0.31 -17.81 28.34
N VAL A 394 -0.02 -17.14 27.23
CA VAL A 394 0.52 -17.72 25.98
C VAL A 394 1.97 -17.29 25.69
N GLY A 395 2.48 -16.28 26.43
CA GLY A 395 3.81 -15.73 26.25
C GLY A 395 3.97 -14.84 25.01
N GLU A 396 5.22 -14.66 24.54
CA GLU A 396 5.53 -13.75 23.42
C GLU A 396 4.89 -14.14 22.07
N ARG A 397 4.29 -15.33 22.00
CA ARG A 397 4.11 -16.09 20.78
C ARG A 397 2.65 -16.54 20.59
N PRO A 398 1.73 -15.59 20.28
CA PRO A 398 0.28 -15.75 20.31
C PRO A 398 -0.37 -16.96 19.62
N ASP A 399 0.23 -17.57 18.59
CA ASP A 399 -0.44 -18.57 17.73
C ASP A 399 -0.59 -19.92 18.44
N LEU A 400 0.25 -20.17 19.45
CA LEU A 400 0.07 -21.22 20.46
C LEU A 400 -1.31 -21.18 21.12
N TRP A 401 -2.03 -20.05 21.08
CA TRP A 401 -3.43 -19.99 21.43
C TRP A 401 -4.26 -21.08 20.77
N LEU A 402 -4.04 -21.37 19.48
CA LEU A 402 -4.89 -22.32 18.74
C LEU A 402 -4.70 -23.76 19.25
N VAL A 403 -3.46 -24.14 19.53
CA VAL A 403 -3.09 -25.45 20.09
C VAL A 403 -3.56 -25.55 21.54
N ASN A 404 -3.20 -24.57 22.37
CA ASN A 404 -3.40 -24.61 23.82
C ASN A 404 -4.78 -24.08 24.26
N ARG A 405 -5.69 -23.73 23.35
CA ARG A 405 -6.98 -23.08 23.65
C ARG A 405 -7.77 -23.81 24.73
N LYS A 406 -7.91 -25.14 24.58
CA LYS A 406 -8.69 -25.98 25.50
C LYS A 406 -8.08 -25.96 26.92
N LYS A 407 -6.75 -26.09 27.03
CA LYS A 407 -5.99 -26.00 28.30
C LYS A 407 -6.08 -24.62 28.93
N ILE A 408 -5.87 -23.54 28.17
CA ILE A 408 -5.86 -22.15 28.64
C ILE A 408 -7.23 -21.69 29.18
N LEU A 409 -8.31 -22.22 28.59
CA LEU A 409 -9.69 -21.96 29.01
C LEU A 409 -10.21 -22.97 30.06
N GLY A 410 -9.46 -24.02 30.39
CA GLY A 410 -9.92 -25.10 31.28
C GLY A 410 -11.21 -25.74 30.75
N VAL A 411 -11.15 -26.26 29.51
CA VAL A 411 -12.24 -26.91 28.77
C VAL A 411 -11.94 -28.39 28.49
N VAL A 412 -10.76 -28.86 28.86
CA VAL A 412 -10.37 -30.27 28.91
C VAL A 412 -9.64 -30.48 30.24
N SER A 413 -10.05 -31.54 30.94
CA SER A 413 -9.38 -32.12 32.10
C SER A 413 -8.05 -32.74 31.68
#